data_AF-A0A847DAT6-F1
#
_entry.id   AF-A0A847DAT6-F1
#
_cell.length_a   1.000
_cell.length_b   1.000
_cell.length_c   1.000
_cell.angle_alpha   90.00
_cell.angle_beta   90.00
_cell.angle_gamma   90.00
#
_symmetry.space_group_name_H-M   'P 1'
#
loop_
_entity.id
_entity.type
_entity.pdbx_description
1 polymer ?
#
loop_
_entity_poly.entity_id
_entity_poly.type
_entity_poly.pdbx_seq_one_letter_code
_entity_poly.pdbx_strand_id
1 'polypeptide(L)'
;MKMIKLIFLLIMLFTNCSLAIEPLKMEFINNDNNLILTLKNVSSGILLVNKYFYFASEHAFGPPTVEFEILDKEGNKMDITIEVFEKGVSEEDIVTLYPQEFIGKVFETQNLIKSYFFLEPGVYKIRATYKNKSEYWADKGVYNGSLTSEYVTFEITEKAMEDARGKDWRKRKKEALERRKKVEERWK
;
A
#
# COMPACT_ATOMS: atom_id res chain seq x y z
N MET A 1 -36.95 -42.67 -6.88
CA MET A 1 -37.08 -41.59 -5.86
C MET A 1 -35.80 -41.29 -5.05
N LYS A 2 -34.58 -41.56 -5.57
CA LYS A 2 -33.31 -41.26 -4.87
C LYS A 2 -32.57 -40.01 -5.39
N MET A 3 -32.91 -39.51 -6.59
CA MET A 3 -32.23 -38.36 -7.22
C MET A 3 -32.61 -36.99 -6.63
N ILE A 4 -33.83 -36.83 -6.12
CA ILE A 4 -34.33 -35.54 -5.61
C ILE A 4 -33.61 -35.13 -4.30
N LYS A 5 -33.16 -36.09 -3.49
CA LYS A 5 -32.40 -35.81 -2.27
C LYS A 5 -30.98 -35.28 -2.54
N LEU A 6 -30.38 -35.66 -3.68
CA LEU A 6 -29.02 -35.22 -4.03
C LEU A 6 -29.00 -33.74 -4.49
N ILE A 7 -30.05 -33.30 -5.19
CA ILE A 7 -30.19 -31.91 -5.67
C ILE A 7 -30.42 -30.95 -4.49
N PHE A 8 -31.23 -31.33 -3.49
CA PHE A 8 -31.43 -30.52 -2.29
C PHE A 8 -30.17 -30.38 -1.43
N LEU A 9 -29.33 -31.43 -1.37
CA LEU A 9 -28.05 -31.38 -0.67
C LEU A 9 -27.06 -30.45 -1.38
N LEU A 10 -27.07 -30.43 -2.72
CA LEU A 10 -26.22 -29.54 -3.52
C LEU A 10 -26.62 -28.06 -3.34
N ILE A 11 -27.92 -27.74 -3.35
CA ILE A 11 -28.40 -26.36 -3.14
C ILE A 11 -28.06 -25.86 -1.72
N MET A 12 -28.19 -26.72 -0.70
CA MET A 12 -27.78 -26.41 0.69
C MET A 12 -26.26 -26.17 0.84
N LEU A 13 -25.44 -26.82 0.00
CA LEU A 13 -23.99 -26.60 -0.02
C LEU A 13 -23.60 -25.26 -0.65
N PHE A 14 -24.40 -24.75 -1.61
CA PHE A 14 -24.16 -23.44 -2.22
C PHE A 14 -24.77 -22.27 -1.43
N THR A 15 -25.80 -22.47 -0.60
CA THR A 15 -26.38 -21.40 0.24
C THR A 15 -25.49 -20.97 1.41
N ASN A 16 -24.44 -21.74 1.75
CA ASN A 16 -23.50 -21.39 2.83
C ASN A 16 -22.16 -20.83 2.32
N CYS A 17 -21.98 -20.68 1.01
CA CYS A 17 -20.94 -19.82 0.46
C CYS A 17 -21.45 -18.38 0.48
N SER A 18 -21.68 -17.82 1.68
CA SER A 18 -21.53 -16.38 1.84
C SER A 18 -20.06 -16.10 1.60
N LEU A 19 -19.67 -15.79 0.36
CA LEU A 19 -18.43 -15.05 0.16
C LEU A 19 -18.57 -13.84 1.08
N ALA A 20 -17.74 -13.79 2.13
CA ALA A 20 -17.66 -12.62 2.98
C ALA A 20 -17.14 -11.50 2.08
N ILE A 21 -18.06 -10.74 1.49
CA ILE A 21 -17.73 -9.58 0.68
C ILE A 21 -17.10 -8.60 1.67
N GLU A 22 -15.82 -8.30 1.47
CA GLU A 22 -15.15 -7.30 2.28
C GLU A 22 -15.94 -5.98 2.18
N PRO A 23 -16.31 -5.37 3.32
CA PRO A 23 -17.17 -4.18 3.30
C PRO A 23 -16.46 -2.94 2.76
N LEU A 24 -15.13 -3.01 2.67
CA LEU A 24 -14.24 -1.97 2.17
C LEU A 24 -13.45 -2.50 0.97
N LYS A 25 -13.48 -1.78 -0.14
CA LYS A 25 -12.68 -2.08 -1.33
C LYS A 25 -11.53 -1.08 -1.46
N MET A 26 -10.35 -1.55 -1.83
CA MET A 26 -9.22 -0.69 -2.16
C MET A 26 -9.01 -0.63 -3.68
N GLU A 27 -8.77 0.56 -4.20
CA GLU A 27 -8.34 0.77 -5.58
C GLU A 27 -7.05 1.57 -5.60
N PHE A 28 -6.13 1.19 -6.48
CA PHE A 28 -4.87 1.87 -6.65
C PHE A 28 -4.66 2.09 -8.14
N ILE A 29 -4.49 3.35 -8.53
CA ILE A 29 -4.38 3.73 -9.94
C ILE A 29 -3.18 4.64 -10.14
N ASN A 30 -2.57 4.56 -11.31
CA ASN A 30 -1.62 5.57 -11.78
C ASN A 30 -2.35 6.55 -12.71
N ASN A 31 -2.37 7.83 -12.34
CA ASN A 31 -2.88 8.90 -13.19
C ASN A 31 -1.76 9.93 -13.42
N ASP A 32 -1.14 9.90 -14.60
CA ASP A 32 -0.02 10.78 -14.98
C ASP A 32 1.15 10.77 -13.97
N ASN A 33 1.56 9.58 -13.51
CA ASN A 33 2.57 9.37 -12.47
C ASN A 33 2.22 9.98 -11.10
N ASN A 34 0.94 10.27 -10.86
CA ASN A 34 0.38 10.43 -9.53
C ASN A 34 -0.30 9.12 -9.13
N LEU A 35 0.22 8.49 -8.09
CA LEU A 35 -0.31 7.22 -7.61
C LEU A 35 -1.42 7.48 -6.61
N ILE A 36 -2.65 7.12 -6.96
CA ILE A 36 -3.85 7.44 -6.18
C ILE A 36 -4.35 6.16 -5.54
N LEU A 37 -4.34 6.13 -4.21
CA LEU A 37 -4.96 5.06 -3.43
C LEU A 37 -6.32 5.52 -2.93
N THR A 38 -7.35 4.71 -3.10
CA THR A 38 -8.68 4.96 -2.57
C THR A 38 -9.18 3.77 -1.75
N LEU A 39 -9.94 4.06 -0.70
CA LEU A 39 -10.73 3.11 0.07
C LEU A 39 -12.20 3.48 -0.10
N LYS A 40 -13.01 2.53 -0.59
CA LYS A 40 -14.43 2.72 -0.89
C LYS A 40 -15.28 1.80 -0.03
N ASN A 41 -16.28 2.35 0.65
CA ASN A 41 -17.29 1.56 1.33
C ASN A 41 -18.22 0.92 0.29
N VAL A 42 -18.12 -0.41 0.13
CA VAL A 42 -18.96 -1.19 -0.79
C VAL A 42 -20.10 -1.92 -0.08
N SER A 43 -20.17 -1.80 1.25
CA SER A 43 -21.26 -2.34 2.04
C SER A 43 -22.54 -1.50 1.92
N SER A 44 -23.65 -2.04 2.43
CA SER A 44 -24.91 -1.31 2.58
C SER A 44 -24.97 -0.47 3.86
N GLY A 45 -23.96 -0.57 4.74
CA GLY A 45 -23.92 0.09 6.05
C GLY A 45 -22.89 1.22 6.11
N ILE A 46 -22.86 1.91 7.25
CA ILE A 46 -21.83 2.91 7.55
C ILE A 46 -20.56 2.19 8.03
N LEU A 47 -19.39 2.68 7.64
CA LEU A 47 -18.09 2.20 8.12
C LEU A 47 -17.29 3.33 8.77
N LEU A 48 -16.61 3.02 9.86
CA LEU A 48 -15.55 3.87 10.40
C LEU A 48 -14.21 3.39 9.84
N VAL A 49 -13.44 4.27 9.22
CA VAL A 49 -12.18 3.93 8.55
C VAL A 49 -11.08 4.87 9.03
N ASN A 50 -9.90 4.32 9.28
CA ASN A 50 -8.71 5.10 9.53
C ASN A 50 -8.18 5.67 8.20
N LYS A 51 -8.32 6.99 8.00
CA LYS A 51 -7.86 7.72 6.80
C LYS A 51 -6.39 8.10 6.84
N TYR A 52 -5.65 7.68 7.86
CA TYR A 52 -4.25 8.04 8.02
C TYR A 52 -3.38 7.32 6.98
N PHE A 53 -3.44 7.64 5.68
CA PHE A 53 -2.64 6.99 4.64
C PHE A 53 -1.16 7.40 4.70
N TYR A 54 -0.45 6.99 5.75
CA TYR A 54 0.96 7.30 5.91
C TYR A 54 1.83 6.22 5.30
N PHE A 55 2.89 6.65 4.65
CA PHE A 55 3.89 5.81 4.03
C PHE A 55 4.77 5.21 5.13
N ALA A 56 4.81 3.89 5.25
CA ALA A 56 5.72 3.24 6.22
C ALA A 56 6.58 2.14 5.60
N SER A 57 7.68 1.84 6.29
CA SER A 57 8.55 0.72 5.97
C SER A 57 7.95 -0.59 6.47
N GLU A 58 8.37 -1.70 5.88
CA GLU A 58 7.96 -3.07 6.26
C GLU A 58 8.34 -3.44 7.71
N HIS A 59 9.20 -2.64 8.36
CA HIS A 59 9.77 -2.92 9.68
C HIS A 59 9.40 -1.89 10.77
N ALA A 60 8.46 -0.97 10.50
CA ALA A 60 8.01 -0.01 11.52
C ALA A 60 7.18 -0.69 12.63
N PHE A 61 7.44 -0.32 13.90
CA PHE A 61 6.83 -0.84 15.13
C PHE A 61 5.61 0.00 15.57
N GLY A 62 4.61 0.12 14.72
CA GLY A 62 3.40 0.89 14.96
C GLY A 62 2.68 0.97 13.62
N PRO A 63 1.33 1.07 13.57
CA PRO A 63 0.60 0.83 12.32
C PRO A 63 1.15 1.66 11.15
N PRO A 64 1.80 1.01 10.16
CA PRO A 64 1.82 1.52 8.80
C PRO A 64 0.39 1.49 8.31
N THR A 65 -0.05 2.55 7.66
CA THR A 65 -1.39 2.53 7.06
C THR A 65 -1.34 2.43 5.54
N VAL A 66 -0.18 2.62 4.90
CA VAL A 66 0.08 2.14 3.53
C VAL A 66 1.54 1.68 3.39
N GLU A 67 1.73 0.44 2.97
CA GLU A 67 3.02 -0.10 2.53
C GLU A 67 3.05 -0.21 1.01
N PHE A 68 4.19 0.13 0.40
CA PHE A 68 4.39 -0.08 -1.03
C PHE A 68 5.41 -1.17 -1.30
N GLU A 69 5.05 -2.03 -2.23
CA GLU A 69 6.00 -2.95 -2.85
C GLU A 69 6.25 -2.47 -4.28
N ILE A 70 7.49 -2.12 -4.57
CA ILE A 70 7.93 -1.64 -5.88
C ILE A 70 8.85 -2.71 -6.48
N LEU A 71 8.55 -3.13 -7.71
CA LEU A 71 9.34 -4.06 -8.48
C LEU A 71 9.94 -3.36 -9.71
N ASP A 72 11.22 -3.64 -10.00
CA ASP A 72 11.85 -3.22 -11.26
C ASP A 72 11.37 -4.07 -12.46
N LYS A 73 11.92 -3.80 -13.65
CA LYS A 73 11.55 -4.51 -14.89
C LYS A 73 11.97 -5.98 -14.89
N GLU A 74 12.96 -6.36 -14.07
CA GLU A 74 13.39 -7.73 -13.83
C GLU A 74 12.56 -8.43 -12.74
N GLY A 75 11.70 -7.70 -12.03
CA GLY A 75 10.88 -8.22 -10.94
C GLY A 75 11.57 -8.20 -9.56
N ASN A 76 12.72 -7.54 -9.42
CA ASN A 76 13.38 -7.40 -8.13
C ASN A 76 12.67 -6.35 -7.28
N LYS A 77 12.52 -6.64 -5.99
CA LYS A 77 11.91 -5.73 -5.02
C LYS A 77 12.89 -4.60 -4.67
N MET A 78 12.39 -3.37 -4.67
CA MET A 78 13.14 -2.18 -4.28
C MET A 78 13.07 -1.94 -2.78
N ASP A 79 14.23 -1.71 -2.16
CA ASP A 79 14.33 -1.44 -0.73
C ASP A 79 14.00 0.02 -0.39
N ILE A 80 13.12 0.19 0.60
CA ILE A 80 12.89 1.48 1.24
C ILE A 80 14.11 1.89 2.07
N THR A 81 14.50 3.16 2.02
CA THR A 81 15.75 3.65 2.64
C THR A 81 15.52 4.66 3.77
N ILE A 82 14.28 5.08 4.02
CA ILE A 82 13.95 6.08 5.06
C ILE A 82 13.41 5.39 6.30
N GLU A 83 13.93 5.79 7.47
CA GLU A 83 13.29 5.56 8.77
C GLU A 83 12.04 6.44 8.86
N VAL A 84 10.89 5.79 8.93
CA VAL A 84 9.60 6.47 9.00
C VAL A 84 9.29 6.71 10.47
N PHE A 85 9.16 7.99 10.87
CA PHE A 85 8.76 8.35 12.22
C PHE A 85 7.30 7.95 12.45
N GLU A 86 7.07 7.14 13.48
CA GLU A 86 5.74 6.71 13.87
C GLU A 86 4.97 7.86 14.52
N LYS A 87 3.82 8.20 13.93
CA LYS A 87 2.79 8.96 14.61
C LYS A 87 1.67 8.00 14.99
N GLY A 88 1.22 8.04 16.24
CA GLY A 88 0.01 7.32 16.65
C GLY A 88 -1.22 7.83 15.90
N VAL A 89 -2.14 6.92 15.58
CA VAL A 89 -3.46 7.24 15.02
C VAL A 89 -4.28 7.96 16.10
N SER A 90 -4.87 9.11 15.78
CA SER A 90 -5.78 9.84 16.67
C SER A 90 -7.25 9.71 16.23
N GLU A 91 -8.19 10.21 17.04
CA GLU A 91 -9.61 10.22 16.66
C GLU A 91 -9.88 11.08 15.41
N GLU A 92 -9.06 12.10 15.15
CA GLU A 92 -9.15 12.95 13.95
C GLU A 92 -8.80 12.21 12.65
N ASP A 93 -8.06 11.10 12.78
CA ASP A 93 -7.68 10.21 11.69
C ASP A 93 -8.79 9.18 11.38
N ILE A 94 -9.87 9.12 12.17
CA ILE A 94 -11.01 8.25 11.92
C ILE A 94 -12.09 9.04 11.18
N VAL A 95 -12.62 8.46 10.12
CA VAL A 95 -13.71 9.04 9.33
C VAL A 95 -14.84 8.06 9.14
N THR A 96 -16.04 8.61 9.05
CA THR A 96 -17.24 7.87 8.67
C THR A 96 -17.35 7.84 7.15
N LEU A 97 -17.51 6.65 6.58
CA LEU A 97 -17.86 6.43 5.17
C LEU A 97 -19.28 5.90 5.09
N TYR A 98 -20.18 6.65 4.48
CA TYR A 98 -21.51 6.17 4.09
C TYR A 98 -21.39 5.18 2.90
N PRO A 99 -22.44 4.40 2.59
CA PRO A 99 -22.42 3.50 1.45
C PRO A 99 -22.00 4.21 0.16
N GLN A 100 -21.06 3.61 -0.58
CA GLN A 100 -20.46 4.12 -1.82
C GLN A 100 -19.52 5.32 -1.68
N GLU A 101 -19.37 5.92 -0.49
CA GLU A 101 -18.36 6.94 -0.26
C GLU A 101 -16.95 6.36 -0.28
N PHE A 102 -15.99 7.23 -0.58
CA PHE A 102 -14.59 6.87 -0.61
C PHE A 102 -13.74 7.99 -0.01
N ILE A 103 -12.56 7.57 0.46
CA ILE A 103 -11.45 8.44 0.79
C ILE A 103 -10.26 8.03 -0.04
N GLY A 104 -9.32 8.94 -0.25
CA GLY A 104 -8.10 8.59 -0.95
C GLY A 104 -6.96 9.54 -0.67
N LYS A 105 -5.78 9.15 -1.14
CA LYS A 105 -4.56 9.95 -1.06
C LYS A 105 -3.76 9.81 -2.34
N VAL A 106 -3.21 10.94 -2.76
CA VAL A 106 -2.22 11.01 -3.82
C VAL A 106 -0.84 10.80 -3.21
N PHE A 107 -0.12 9.82 -3.73
CA PHE A 107 1.29 9.58 -3.47
C PHE A 107 2.08 10.10 -4.67
N GLU A 108 2.63 11.29 -4.50
CA GLU A 108 3.46 11.91 -5.53
C GLU A 108 4.73 11.08 -5.75
N THR A 109 5.04 10.80 -7.02
CA THR A 109 6.23 10.03 -7.40
C THR A 109 7.53 10.65 -6.84
N GLN A 110 7.60 11.98 -6.69
CA GLN A 110 8.76 12.65 -6.07
C GLN A 110 9.02 12.20 -4.62
N ASN A 111 7.96 11.96 -3.84
CA ASN A 111 8.09 11.49 -2.45
C ASN A 111 8.51 10.03 -2.39
N LEU A 112 8.07 9.20 -3.35
CA LEU A 112 8.56 7.83 -3.51
C LEU A 112 10.04 7.81 -3.90
N ILE A 113 10.45 8.65 -4.85
CA ILE A 113 11.86 8.79 -5.24
C ILE A 113 12.73 9.18 -4.04
N LYS A 114 12.27 10.08 -3.16
CA LYS A 114 13.01 10.42 -1.94
C LYS A 114 13.11 9.22 -0.99
N SER A 115 12.06 8.41 -0.91
CA SER A 115 11.93 7.30 0.04
C SER A 115 12.68 6.02 -0.35
N TYR A 116 12.84 5.77 -1.65
CA TYR A 116 13.56 4.61 -2.18
C TYR A 116 14.84 5.07 -2.88
N PHE A 117 15.92 5.26 -2.10
CA PHE A 117 17.16 5.90 -2.56
C PHE A 117 17.79 5.22 -3.79
N PHE A 118 17.54 3.94 -4.01
CA PHE A 118 18.14 3.20 -5.13
C PHE A 118 17.33 3.21 -6.43
N LEU A 119 16.11 3.76 -6.45
CA LEU A 119 15.34 3.95 -7.69
C LEU A 119 16.16 4.70 -8.74
N GLU A 120 16.04 4.26 -9.99
CA GLU A 120 16.61 4.86 -11.19
C GLU A 120 15.51 5.26 -12.18
N PRO A 121 15.81 6.10 -13.18
CA PRO A 121 14.92 6.30 -14.31
C PRO A 121 14.56 4.97 -14.98
N GLY A 122 13.27 4.75 -15.22
CA GLY A 122 12.75 3.49 -15.74
C GLY A 122 11.28 3.27 -15.41
N VAL A 123 10.79 2.12 -15.87
CA VAL A 123 9.41 1.67 -15.66
C VAL A 123 9.36 0.63 -14.54
N TYR A 124 8.43 0.80 -13.62
CA TYR A 124 8.29 -0.02 -12.42
C TYR A 124 6.86 -0.53 -12.27
N LYS A 125 6.70 -1.64 -11.54
CA LYS A 125 5.41 -2.07 -10.99
C LYS A 125 5.34 -1.69 -9.53
N ILE A 126 4.17 -1.25 -9.08
CA ILE A 126 3.93 -0.91 -7.68
C ILE A 126 2.55 -1.40 -7.25
N ARG A 127 2.46 -1.95 -6.05
CA ARG A 127 1.20 -2.21 -5.37
C ARG A 127 1.22 -1.62 -3.97
N ALA A 128 0.05 -1.27 -3.48
CA ALA A 128 -0.15 -0.75 -2.14
C ALA A 128 -0.79 -1.81 -1.24
N THR A 129 -0.42 -1.84 0.03
CA THR A 129 -1.13 -2.60 1.07
C THR A 129 -1.56 -1.65 2.17
N TYR A 130 -2.87 -1.48 2.35
CA TYR A 130 -3.44 -0.82 3.50
C TYR A 130 -3.48 -1.81 4.68
N LYS A 131 -3.05 -1.37 5.86
CA LYS A 131 -3.12 -2.15 7.10
C LYS A 131 -3.72 -1.28 8.19
N ASN A 132 -4.79 -1.76 8.81
CA ASN A 132 -5.29 -1.20 10.06
C ASN A 132 -5.50 -2.35 11.03
N LYS A 133 -4.48 -2.64 11.86
CA LYS A 133 -4.47 -3.76 12.82
C LYS A 133 -4.32 -3.24 14.25
N SER A 134 -5.31 -2.50 14.71
CA SER A 134 -5.33 -1.96 16.07
C SER A 134 -6.55 -2.50 16.83
N GLU A 135 -6.30 -3.26 17.89
CA GLU A 135 -7.35 -3.78 18.76
C GLU A 135 -8.16 -2.65 19.39
N TYR A 136 -7.50 -1.62 19.88
CA TYR A 136 -8.14 -0.42 20.45
C TYR A 136 -9.15 0.23 19.50
N TRP A 137 -8.80 0.37 18.21
CA TRP A 137 -9.72 0.96 17.23
C TRP A 137 -10.79 -0.03 16.76
N ALA A 138 -10.48 -1.33 16.73
CA ALA A 138 -11.44 -2.37 16.42
C ALA A 138 -12.59 -2.40 17.45
N ASP A 139 -12.27 -2.27 18.74
CA ASP A 139 -13.25 -2.19 19.83
C ASP A 139 -14.18 -0.96 19.70
N LYS A 140 -13.71 0.09 19.03
CA LYS A 140 -14.49 1.29 18.69
C LYS A 140 -15.25 1.17 17.35
N GLY A 141 -15.24 0.00 16.71
CA GLY A 141 -15.95 -0.24 15.45
C GLY A 141 -15.25 0.28 14.19
N VAL A 142 -13.97 0.67 14.29
CA VAL A 142 -13.16 1.03 13.12
C VAL A 142 -12.79 -0.24 12.35
N TYR A 143 -12.87 -0.20 11.02
CA TYR A 143 -12.48 -1.29 10.14
C TYR A 143 -11.10 -1.84 10.51
N ASN A 144 -11.03 -3.11 10.91
CA ASN A 144 -9.80 -3.80 11.31
C ASN A 144 -9.49 -4.88 10.26
N GLY A 145 -8.41 -4.70 9.51
CA GLY A 145 -8.08 -5.58 8.40
C GLY A 145 -6.90 -5.11 7.57
N SER A 146 -6.66 -5.80 6.46
CA SER A 146 -5.65 -5.44 5.47
C SER A 146 -6.18 -5.65 4.07
N LEU A 147 -5.90 -4.70 3.19
CA LEU A 147 -6.29 -4.73 1.78
C LEU A 147 -5.03 -4.56 0.94
N THR A 148 -4.88 -5.33 -0.13
CA THR A 148 -3.76 -5.22 -1.06
C THR A 148 -4.30 -4.93 -2.46
N SER A 149 -3.72 -3.97 -3.15
CA SER A 149 -4.14 -3.62 -4.51
C SER A 149 -3.52 -4.57 -5.52
N GLU A 150 -4.10 -4.56 -6.72
CA GLU A 150 -3.38 -4.99 -7.91
C GLU A 150 -2.13 -4.12 -8.15
N TYR A 151 -1.21 -4.65 -8.95
CA TYR A 151 -0.08 -3.87 -9.42
C TYR A 151 -0.54 -2.84 -10.45
N VAL A 152 0.01 -1.64 -10.33
CA VAL A 152 -0.01 -0.62 -11.37
C VAL A 152 1.40 -0.36 -11.87
N THR A 153 1.53 0.14 -13.09
CA THR A 153 2.81 0.52 -13.68
C THR A 153 2.99 2.03 -13.58
N PHE A 154 4.20 2.49 -13.27
CA PHE A 154 4.57 3.90 -13.28
C PHE A 154 5.98 4.10 -13.83
N GLU A 155 6.26 5.32 -14.30
CA GLU A 155 7.54 5.68 -14.91
C GLU A 155 8.24 6.77 -14.09
N ILE A 156 9.53 6.57 -13.86
CA ILE A 156 10.43 7.56 -13.30
C ILE A 156 11.27 8.10 -14.46
N THR A 157 11.15 9.39 -14.74
CA THR A 157 11.97 10.06 -15.76
C THR A 157 13.24 10.65 -15.13
N GLU A 158 14.25 10.93 -15.95
CA GLU A 158 15.45 11.69 -15.53
C GLU A 158 15.08 13.01 -14.86
N LYS A 159 14.09 13.72 -15.44
CA LYS A 159 13.60 14.98 -14.91
C LYS A 159 12.99 14.79 -13.51
N ALA A 160 12.16 13.76 -13.31
CA ALA A 160 11.57 13.47 -12.01
C ALA A 160 12.64 13.17 -10.94
N MET A 161 13.73 12.49 -11.33
CA MET A 161 14.87 12.24 -10.45
C MET A 161 15.63 13.51 -10.09
N GLU A 162 15.90 14.38 -11.08
CA GLU A 162 16.53 15.68 -10.86
C GLU A 162 15.67 16.59 -9.97
N ASP A 163 14.36 16.64 -10.20
CA ASP A 163 13.42 17.43 -9.40
C ASP A 163 13.37 16.93 -7.93
N ALA A 164 13.40 15.61 -7.72
CA ALA A 164 13.28 15.02 -6.39
C ALA A 164 14.59 15.05 -5.57
N ARG A 165 15.76 14.91 -6.22
CA ARG A 165 17.07 14.72 -5.54
C ARG A 165 18.13 15.76 -5.90
N GLY A 166 17.89 16.57 -6.93
CA GLY A 166 18.84 17.52 -7.50
C GLY A 166 19.75 16.91 -8.57
N LYS A 167 20.40 17.77 -9.38
CA LYS A 167 21.21 17.40 -10.56
C LYS A 167 22.36 16.42 -10.27
N ASP A 168 22.95 16.48 -9.08
CA ASP A 168 24.09 15.62 -8.70
C ASP A 168 23.70 14.25 -8.12
N TRP A 169 22.45 13.81 -8.28
CA TRP A 169 21.95 12.59 -7.64
C TRP A 169 22.74 11.33 -8.05
N ARG A 170 23.20 11.26 -9.31
CA ARG A 170 24.02 10.13 -9.81
C ARG A 170 25.36 10.01 -9.07
N LYS A 171 26.02 11.15 -8.82
CA LYS A 171 27.27 11.19 -8.06
C LYS A 171 27.06 10.71 -6.62
N ARG A 172 26.03 11.24 -5.94
CA ARG A 172 25.70 10.85 -4.56
C ARG A 172 25.33 9.36 -4.44
N LYS A 173 24.62 8.81 -5.42
CA LYS A 173 24.30 7.37 -5.48
C LYS A 173 25.57 6.53 -5.60
N LYS A 174 26.48 6.88 -6.51
CA LYS A 174 27.75 6.16 -6.69
C LYS A 174 28.58 6.15 -5.40
N GLU A 175 28.71 7.30 -4.75
CA GLU A 175 29.41 7.42 -3.47
C GLU A 175 28.77 6.57 -2.36
N ALA A 176 27.43 6.51 -2.29
CA ALA A 176 26.70 5.69 -1.32
C ALA A 176 26.92 4.18 -1.56
N LEU A 177 26.88 3.73 -2.82
CA LEU A 177 27.16 2.34 -3.19
C LEU A 177 28.59 1.93 -2.84
N GLU A 178 29.57 2.79 -3.11
CA GLU A 178 30.97 2.56 -2.74
C GLU A 178 31.16 2.47 -1.21
N ARG A 179 30.47 3.32 -0.45
CA ARG A 179 30.48 3.24 1.03
C ARG A 179 29.88 1.93 1.53
N ARG A 180 28.74 1.50 0.96
CA ARG A 180 28.09 0.23 1.34
C ARG A 180 29.01 -0.97 1.09
N LYS A 181 29.65 -1.05 -0.09
CA LYS A 181 30.63 -2.10 -0.39
C LYS A 181 31.78 -2.14 0.61
N LYS A 182 32.37 -0.99 0.94
CA LYS A 182 33.47 -0.90 1.92
C LYS A 182 33.05 -1.36 3.33
N VAL A 183 31.79 -1.09 3.72
CA VAL A 183 31.26 -1.59 4.99
C VAL A 183 31.13 -3.11 4.93
N GLU A 184 30.46 -3.65 3.92
CA GLU A 184 30.28 -5.10 3.74
C GLU A 184 31.62 -5.86 3.69
N GLU A 185 32.66 -5.31 3.06
CA GLU A 185 34.01 -5.90 3.03
C GLU A 185 34.69 -5.91 4.41
N ARG A 186 34.42 -4.93 5.28
CA ARG A 186 34.98 -4.89 6.66
C ARG A 186 34.34 -5.89 7.60
N TRP A 187 33.14 -6.36 7.30
CA TRP A 187 32.41 -7.35 8.09
C TRP A 187 32.65 -8.80 7.63
N LYS A 188 33.47 -9.00 6.58
CA LYS A 188 33.94 -10.30 6.12
C LYS A 188 35.34 -10.59 6.66
#